data_AF-A0A352S372-F1
#
_entry.id   AF-A0A352S372-F1
#
_cell.length_a   1.000
_cell.length_b   1.000
_cell.length_c   1.000
_cell.angle_alpha   90.00
_cell.angle_beta   90.00
_cell.angle_gamma   90.00
#
_symmetry.space_group_name_H-M   'P 1'
#
loop_
_entity.id
_entity.type
_entity.pdbx_description
1 polymer ?
#
loop_
_entity_poly.entity_id
_entity_poly.type
_entity_poly.pdbx_seq_one_letter_code
_entity_poly.pdbx_strand_id
1 'polypeptide(L)'
;MPSTISLADAPPPAAKAPRRPVSASQRFTVLPGFGLSLGFTIFYLTLIVLIPLSATFLKTFTMTWDAFWTTVSNPRVVASLELSFGASLVAAIINTVFGLVVAWVLVRYRFFGKRVIDALVDLPFALPTAVAGI
;
A
#
# COMPACT_ATOMS: atom_id res chain seq x y z
N MET A 1 60.01 35.26 40.92
CA MET A 1 60.03 33.78 40.90
C MET A 1 58.61 33.31 41.23
N PRO A 2 57.86 32.74 40.27
CA PRO A 2 56.42 32.51 40.38
C PRO A 2 56.08 31.36 41.34
N SER A 3 55.07 31.60 42.16
CA SER A 3 54.42 30.64 43.05
C SER A 3 53.68 29.57 42.23
N THR A 4 53.85 28.34 42.68
CA THR A 4 53.21 27.10 42.21
C THR A 4 51.69 27.26 42.10
N ILE A 5 51.17 27.15 40.87
CA ILE A 5 49.74 26.97 40.61
C ILE A 5 49.35 25.60 41.19
N SER A 6 48.72 25.63 42.35
CA SER A 6 48.22 24.47 43.08
C SER A 6 47.20 23.72 42.22
N LEU A 7 47.55 22.51 41.80
CA LEU A 7 46.77 21.55 41.02
C LEU A 7 45.55 20.98 41.79
N ALA A 8 44.99 21.74 42.75
CA ALA A 8 44.09 21.22 43.77
C ALA A 8 42.64 21.76 43.71
N ASP A 9 42.28 22.53 42.68
CA ASP A 9 40.91 23.10 42.55
C ASP A 9 40.11 22.49 41.39
N ALA A 10 40.46 21.26 40.98
CA ALA A 10 39.63 20.52 40.04
C ALA A 10 38.41 19.95 40.78
N PRO A 11 37.16 20.35 40.42
CA PRO A 11 35.98 19.78 41.04
C PRO A 11 35.97 18.25 40.83
N PRO A 12 35.61 17.46 41.85
CA PRO A 12 35.60 16.00 41.74
C PRO A 12 34.67 15.57 40.60
N PRO A 13 35.03 14.54 39.82
CA PRO A 13 34.19 14.05 38.73
C PRO A 13 32.82 13.67 39.29
N ALA A 14 31.77 14.35 38.82
CA ALA A 14 30.39 14.10 39.21
C ALA A 14 30.08 12.61 39.13
N ALA A 15 29.83 11.98 40.28
CA ALA A 15 29.44 10.59 40.38
C ALA A 15 28.24 10.35 39.46
N LYS A 16 28.40 9.47 38.46
CA LYS A 16 27.35 9.13 37.49
C LYS A 16 26.15 8.59 38.26
N ALA A 17 25.07 9.37 38.30
CA ALA A 17 23.81 8.96 38.90
C ALA A 17 23.34 7.62 38.29
N PRO A 18 22.78 6.69 39.09
CA PRO A 18 22.30 5.42 38.57
C PRO A 18 21.21 5.66 37.53
N ARG A 19 21.47 5.26 36.29
CA ARG A 19 20.47 5.26 35.21
C ARG A 19 19.39 4.25 35.60
N ARG A 20 18.22 4.73 36.01
CA ARG A 20 17.03 3.88 36.19
C ARG A 20 16.80 3.08 34.90
N PRO A 21 16.56 1.75 34.97
CA PRO A 21 16.18 0.99 33.80
C PRO A 21 14.86 1.56 33.28
N VAL A 22 14.88 2.09 32.07
CA VAL A 22 13.66 2.48 31.37
C VAL A 22 12.91 1.18 31.08
N SER A 23 11.89 0.90 31.88
CA SER A 23 11.03 -0.27 31.74
C SER A 23 10.49 -0.34 30.32
N ALA A 24 11.02 -1.28 29.54
CA ALA A 24 10.48 -1.64 28.25
C ALA A 24 9.12 -2.32 28.44
N SER A 25 8.20 -2.07 27.50
CA SER A 25 6.95 -2.79 27.29
C SER A 25 5.81 -2.55 28.28
N GLN A 26 5.17 -1.39 28.18
CA GLN A 26 3.71 -1.38 28.28
C GLN A 26 3.15 -1.20 26.87
N ARG A 27 2.76 -2.32 26.25
CA ARG A 27 1.89 -2.29 25.07
C ARG A 27 0.52 -1.81 25.56
N PHE A 28 0.35 -0.50 25.62
CA PHE A 28 -0.95 0.11 25.80
C PHE A 28 -1.77 -0.16 24.54
N THR A 29 -2.51 -1.27 24.53
CA THR A 29 -3.60 -1.47 23.56
C THR A 29 -4.68 -0.48 23.95
N VAL A 30 -4.75 0.63 23.22
CA VAL A 30 -5.54 1.83 23.55
C VAL A 30 -7.06 1.63 23.62
N LEU A 31 -7.61 0.47 23.22
CA LEU A 31 -9.02 0.12 23.40
C LEU A 31 -9.20 -1.32 23.94
N PRO A 32 -9.82 -1.53 25.12
CA PRO A 32 -10.25 -2.85 25.57
C PRO A 32 -11.35 -3.36 24.64
N GLY A 33 -11.04 -4.34 23.78
CA GLY A 33 -11.97 -4.87 22.77
C GLY A 33 -11.60 -4.58 21.31
N PHE A 34 -10.46 -3.93 21.02
CA PHE A 34 -10.00 -3.67 19.65
C PHE A 34 -9.95 -4.93 18.78
N GLY A 35 -9.51 -6.07 19.32
CA GLY A 35 -9.49 -7.34 18.59
C GLY A 35 -10.89 -7.86 18.23
N LEU A 36 -11.88 -7.63 19.09
CA LEU A 36 -13.24 -8.11 18.88
C LEU A 36 -14.00 -7.22 17.88
N SER A 37 -13.87 -5.89 18.00
CA SER A 37 -14.44 -4.95 17.04
C SER A 37 -13.77 -5.05 15.67
N LEU A 38 -12.45 -5.22 15.62
CA LEU A 38 -11.71 -5.47 14.38
C LEU A 38 -12.11 -6.80 13.75
N GLY A 39 -12.20 -7.89 14.53
CA GLY A 39 -12.65 -9.19 14.05
C GLY A 39 -14.07 -9.14 13.49
N PHE A 40 -14.99 -8.47 14.17
CA PHE A 40 -16.35 -8.26 13.69
C PHE A 40 -16.40 -7.42 12.41
N THR A 41 -15.60 -6.35 12.33
CA THR A 41 -15.51 -5.49 11.14
C THR A 41 -14.97 -6.28 9.93
N ILE A 42 -13.87 -7.02 10.09
CA ILE A 42 -13.28 -7.83 9.02
C ILE A 42 -14.26 -8.93 8.60
N PHE A 43 -14.90 -9.60 9.56
CA PHE A 43 -15.91 -10.63 9.27
C PHE A 43 -17.07 -10.05 8.45
N TYR A 44 -17.60 -8.90 8.87
CA TYR A 44 -18.70 -8.23 8.18
C TYR A 44 -18.31 -7.78 6.76
N LEU A 45 -17.15 -7.16 6.58
CA LEU A 45 -16.63 -6.77 5.26
C LEU A 45 -16.43 -7.98 4.35
N THR A 46 -15.88 -9.06 4.91
CA THR A 46 -15.69 -10.32 4.19
C THR A 46 -17.04 -10.86 3.73
N LEU A 47 -18.03 -10.89 4.61
CA LEU A 47 -19.35 -11.42 4.29
C LEU A 47 -20.04 -10.60 3.18
N ILE A 48 -19.97 -9.26 3.24
CA ILE A 48 -20.51 -8.37 2.21
C ILE A 48 -19.91 -8.65 0.83
N VAL A 49 -18.61 -8.92 0.75
CA VAL A 49 -17.92 -9.23 -0.53
C VAL A 49 -18.17 -10.68 -0.95
N LEU A 50 -18.19 -11.60 0.00
CA LEU A 50 -18.28 -13.03 -0.25
C LEU A 50 -19.67 -13.47 -0.72
N ILE A 51 -20.75 -12.82 -0.24
CA ILE A 51 -22.12 -13.11 -0.67
C ILE A 51 -22.29 -12.99 -2.20
N PRO A 52 -21.99 -11.86 -2.87
CA PRO A 52 -22.15 -11.72 -4.32
C PRO A 52 -21.20 -12.61 -5.13
N LEU A 53 -19.95 -12.78 -4.66
CA LEU A 53 -19.00 -13.74 -5.26
C LEU A 53 -19.53 -15.17 -5.20
N SER A 54 -20.11 -15.59 -4.07
CA SER A 54 -20.70 -16.91 -3.93
C SER A 54 -21.96 -17.07 -4.78
N ALA A 55 -22.79 -16.03 -4.85
CA ALA A 55 -24.02 -16.05 -5.67
C ALA A 55 -23.71 -16.21 -7.17
N THR A 56 -22.70 -15.51 -7.68
CA THR A 56 -22.24 -15.66 -9.08
C THR A 56 -21.67 -17.05 -9.34
N PHE A 57 -20.93 -17.61 -8.38
CA PHE A 57 -20.40 -18.97 -8.48
C PHE A 57 -21.51 -20.03 -8.49
N LEU A 58 -22.47 -19.95 -7.56
CA LEU A 58 -23.63 -20.85 -7.51
C LEU A 58 -24.49 -20.75 -8.78
N LYS A 59 -24.69 -19.53 -9.31
CA LYS A 59 -25.44 -19.33 -10.56
C LYS A 59 -24.75 -20.01 -11.75
N THR A 60 -23.43 -20.01 -11.78
CA THR A 60 -22.64 -20.70 -12.81
C THR A 60 -22.81 -22.21 -12.70
N PHE A 61 -22.84 -22.79 -11.50
CA PHE A 61 -23.10 -24.23 -11.31
C PHE A 61 -24.51 -24.69 -11.67
N THR A 62 -25.50 -23.79 -11.64
CA THR A 62 -26.86 -24.11 -12.10
C THR A 62 -26.99 -24.17 -13.63
N MET A 63 -25.98 -23.75 -14.39
CA MET A 63 -25.95 -23.92 -15.84
C MET A 63 -25.45 -25.32 -16.22
N THR A 64 -26.09 -25.93 -17.20
CA THR A 64 -25.61 -27.18 -17.82
C THR A 64 -24.27 -26.95 -18.52
N TRP A 65 -23.42 -27.99 -18.54
CA TRP A 65 -22.10 -27.94 -19.18
C TRP A 65 -22.13 -27.43 -20.64
N ASP A 66 -23.14 -27.83 -21.42
CA ASP A 66 -23.34 -27.33 -22.80
C ASP A 66 -23.65 -25.83 -22.85
N ALA A 67 -24.48 -25.34 -21.93
CA ALA A 67 -24.83 -23.92 -21.85
C ALA A 67 -23.63 -23.08 -21.43
N PHE A 68 -22.77 -23.61 -20.54
CA PHE A 68 -21.50 -23.00 -20.18
C PHE A 68 -20.55 -22.92 -21.37
N TRP A 69 -20.32 -24.04 -22.07
CA TRP A 69 -19.41 -24.08 -23.22
C TRP A 69 -19.87 -23.14 -24.34
N THR A 70 -21.17 -23.15 -24.67
CA THR A 70 -21.75 -22.27 -25.70
C THR A 70 -21.62 -20.78 -25.34
N THR A 71 -21.69 -20.44 -24.05
CA THR A 71 -21.54 -19.06 -23.57
C THR A 71 -20.08 -18.61 -23.64
N VAL A 72 -19.14 -19.47 -23.23
CA VAL A 72 -17.69 -19.17 -23.25
C VAL A 72 -17.16 -19.11 -24.67
N SER A 73 -17.60 -20.03 -25.55
CA SER A 73 -17.21 -20.06 -26.96
C SER A 73 -17.97 -19.05 -27.82
N ASN A 74 -18.83 -18.22 -27.22
CA ASN A 74 -19.53 -17.19 -27.96
C ASN A 74 -18.49 -16.22 -28.55
N PRO A 75 -18.54 -15.95 -29.88
CA PRO A 75 -17.56 -15.09 -30.54
C PRO A 75 -17.43 -13.72 -29.87
N ARG A 76 -18.50 -13.20 -29.26
CA ARG A 76 -18.46 -11.95 -28.51
C ARG A 76 -17.64 -12.03 -27.22
N VAL A 77 -17.75 -13.13 -26.49
CA VAL A 77 -17.02 -13.34 -25.23
C VAL A 77 -15.54 -13.53 -25.53
N VAL A 78 -15.20 -14.36 -26.52
CA VAL A 78 -13.82 -14.57 -26.96
C VAL A 78 -13.19 -13.26 -27.46
N ALA A 79 -13.88 -12.51 -28.33
CA ALA A 79 -13.39 -11.22 -28.80
C ALA A 79 -13.18 -10.22 -27.65
N SER A 80 -14.05 -10.22 -26.64
CA SER A 80 -13.89 -9.37 -25.46
C SER A 80 -12.67 -9.77 -24.62
N LEU A 81 -12.39 -11.07 -24.50
CA LEU A 81 -11.20 -11.57 -23.80
C LEU A 81 -9.93 -11.23 -24.58
N GLU A 82 -9.90 -11.48 -25.88
CA GLU A 82 -8.77 -11.11 -26.74
C GLU A 82 -8.45 -9.63 -26.68
N LEU A 83 -9.48 -8.77 -26.73
CA LEU A 83 -9.30 -7.33 -26.60
C LEU A 83 -8.80 -6.96 -25.21
N SER A 84 -9.35 -7.53 -24.14
CA SER A 84 -8.95 -7.20 -22.76
C SER A 84 -7.51 -7.65 -22.48
N PHE A 85 -7.15 -8.88 -22.84
CA PHE A 85 -5.80 -9.41 -22.67
C PHE A 85 -4.80 -8.72 -23.60
N GLY A 86 -5.15 -8.52 -24.87
CA GLY A 86 -4.31 -7.83 -25.84
C GLY A 86 -4.04 -6.38 -25.43
N ALA A 87 -5.09 -5.63 -25.09
CA ALA A 87 -4.98 -4.23 -24.66
C ALA A 87 -4.22 -4.11 -23.34
N SER A 88 -4.51 -4.96 -22.35
CA SER A 88 -3.79 -4.94 -21.06
C SER A 88 -2.31 -5.31 -21.21
N LEU A 89 -1.97 -6.26 -22.10
CA LEU A 89 -0.59 -6.62 -22.37
C LEU A 89 0.19 -5.46 -23.02
N VAL A 90 -0.38 -4.84 -24.06
CA VAL A 90 0.22 -3.68 -24.73
C VAL A 90 0.35 -2.52 -23.75
N ALA A 91 -0.70 -2.22 -22.98
CA ALA A 91 -0.68 -1.19 -21.95
C ALA A 91 0.37 -1.48 -20.86
N ALA A 92 0.52 -2.74 -20.42
CA ALA A 92 1.52 -3.14 -19.44
C ALA A 92 2.94 -2.97 -19.95
N ILE A 93 3.22 -3.31 -21.21
CA ILE A 93 4.54 -3.10 -21.83
C ILE A 93 4.86 -1.61 -21.89
N ILE A 94 3.93 -0.80 -22.39
CA ILE A 94 4.08 0.66 -22.47
C ILE A 94 4.30 1.23 -21.05
N ASN A 95 3.43 0.88 -20.09
CA ASN A 95 3.53 1.33 -18.71
C ASN A 95 4.85 0.90 -18.05
N THR A 96 5.34 -0.29 -18.37
CA THR A 96 6.63 -0.77 -17.86
C THR A 96 7.78 0.07 -18.40
N VAL A 97 7.82 0.34 -19.71
CA VAL A 97 8.90 1.13 -20.32
C VAL A 97 8.88 2.57 -19.81
N PHE A 98 7.75 3.26 -19.93
CA PHE A 98 7.64 4.67 -19.53
C PHE A 98 7.66 4.84 -18.01
N GLY A 99 6.93 4.00 -17.28
CA GLY A 99 6.91 4.01 -15.82
C GLY A 99 8.28 3.73 -15.21
N LEU A 100 9.05 2.79 -15.78
CA LEU A 100 10.43 2.54 -15.34
C LEU A 100 11.32 3.75 -15.58
N VAL A 101 11.25 4.38 -16.76
CA VAL A 101 12.05 5.58 -17.06
C VAL A 101 11.70 6.72 -16.10
N VAL A 102 10.41 6.99 -15.88
CA VAL A 102 9.95 8.05 -14.97
C VAL A 102 10.38 7.76 -13.53
N ALA A 103 10.14 6.55 -13.03
CA ALA A 103 10.53 6.15 -11.68
C ALA A 103 12.06 6.25 -11.49
N TRP A 104 12.83 5.79 -12.48
CA TRP A 104 14.29 5.88 -12.46
C TRP A 104 14.79 7.32 -12.38
N VAL A 105 14.21 8.20 -13.21
CA VAL A 105 14.58 9.63 -13.22
C VAL A 105 14.22 10.30 -11.90
N LEU A 106 13.02 10.05 -11.36
CA LEU A 106 12.56 10.65 -10.11
C LEU A 106 13.39 10.19 -8.91
N VAL A 107 13.79 8.91 -8.85
CA VAL A 107 14.61 8.40 -7.75
C VAL A 107 16.05 8.88 -7.85
N ARG A 108 16.63 8.91 -9.06
CA ARG A 108 18.07 9.15 -9.24
C ARG A 108 18.46 10.63 -9.38
N TYR A 109 17.57 11.49 -9.88
CA TYR A 109 17.88 12.90 -10.12
C TYR A 109 17.09 13.84 -9.20
N ARG A 110 17.74 14.93 -8.77
CA ARG A 110 17.12 16.01 -8.00
C ARG A 110 17.13 17.29 -8.82
N PHE A 111 15.98 17.63 -9.41
CA PHE A 111 15.77 18.83 -10.22
C PHE A 111 14.59 19.65 -9.69
N PHE A 112 14.55 20.95 -10.00
CA PHE A 112 13.58 21.91 -9.45
C PHE A 112 12.11 21.53 -9.73
N GLY A 113 11.82 20.98 -10.92
CA GLY A 113 10.48 20.55 -11.33
C GLY A 113 10.01 19.18 -10.80
N LYS A 114 10.82 18.48 -9.99
CA LYS A 114 10.53 17.11 -9.55
C LYS A 114 9.18 16.98 -8.83
N ARG A 115 8.86 17.92 -7.94
CA ARG A 115 7.61 17.89 -7.16
C ARG A 115 6.34 17.96 -8.01
N VAL A 116 6.40 18.67 -9.14
CA VAL A 116 5.25 18.76 -10.06
C VAL A 116 5.02 17.42 -10.75
N ILE A 117 6.10 16.77 -11.20
CA ILE A 117 6.02 15.46 -11.86
C ILE A 117 5.55 14.39 -10.87
N ASP A 118 6.08 14.39 -9.65
CA ASP A 118 5.67 13.48 -8.56
C ASP A 118 4.16 13.60 -8.30
N ALA A 119 3.67 14.84 -8.16
CA ALA A 119 2.25 15.11 -7.94
C ALA A 119 1.38 14.68 -9.14
N LEU A 120 1.84 14.85 -10.39
CA LEU A 120 1.10 14.40 -11.58
C LEU A 120 0.96 12.88 -11.64
N VAL A 121 1.99 12.15 -11.20
CA VAL A 121 1.98 10.68 -11.15
C VAL A 121 1.06 10.17 -10.03
N ASP A 122 0.99 10.88 -8.91
CA ASP A 122 0.11 10.53 -7.77
C ASP A 122 -1.33 11.01 -7.95
N LEU A 123 -1.54 12.05 -8.78
CA LEU A 123 -2.85 12.66 -9.07
C LEU A 123 -3.96 11.64 -9.43
N PRO A 124 -3.77 10.70 -10.37
CA PRO A 124 -4.83 9.74 -10.72
C PRO A 124 -5.31 8.90 -9.54
N PHE A 125 -4.47 8.69 -8.51
CA PHE A 125 -4.87 7.97 -7.29
C PHE A 125 -5.57 8.88 -6.28
N ALA A 126 -5.28 10.18 -6.31
CA ALA A 126 -5.93 11.18 -5.47
C ALA A 126 -7.29 11.62 -6.03
N LEU A 127 -7.51 11.46 -7.34
CA LEU A 127 -8.75 11.85 -8.00
C LEU A 127 -9.81 10.74 -7.92
N PRO A 128 -11.06 11.07 -7.57
CA PRO A 128 -12.18 10.15 -7.69
C PRO A 128 -12.36 9.72 -9.16
N THR A 129 -12.57 8.42 -9.37
CA THR A 129 -12.83 7.82 -10.70
C THR A 129 -14.01 8.47 -11.44
N ALA A 130 -14.91 9.14 -10.70
CA ALA A 130 -16.03 9.90 -11.24
C ALA A 130 -15.63 11.14 -12.06
N VAL A 131 -14.42 11.69 -11.90
CA VAL A 131 -13.99 12.93 -12.57
C VAL A 131 -13.09 12.67 -13.78
N ALA A 132 -12.41 11.52 -13.83
CA ALA A 132 -11.48 11.19 -14.91
C ALA A 132 -12.16 10.68 -16.20
N GLY A 133 -13.46 10.38 -16.14
CA GLY A 133 -14.21 9.72 -17.22
C GLY A 133 -15.18 10.62 -18.00
N ILE A 134 -15.26 11.92 -17.69
CA ILE A 134 -16.03 12.92 -18.45
C ILE A 134 -15.15 13.72 -19.40
#